data_AF-A0A938AK43-F1
#
_entry.id   AF-A0A938AK43-F1
#
_cell.length_a   1.000
_cell.length_b   1.000
_cell.length_c   1.000
_cell.angle_alpha   90.00
_cell.angle_beta   90.00
_cell.angle_gamma   90.00
#
_symmetry.space_group_name_H-M   'P 1'
#
loop_
_entity.id
_entity.type
_entity.pdbx_description
1 polymer ?
#
loop_
_entity_poly.entity_id
_entity_poly.type
_entity_poly.pdbx_seq_one_letter_code
_entity_poly.pdbx_strand_id
1 'polypeptide(L)'
;MSNCDETLEELQRFLDKELPDGMLQSIQTHLGSCTDCLQAFEFHAELRTVIARKVLAEEMPEGLMDKIRSCFGDELTEDMP
;
A
#
# COMPACT_ATOMS: atom_id res chain seq x y z
N MET A 1 -25.00 9.82 5.99
CA MET A 1 -24.37 9.33 4.75
C MET A 1 -23.18 10.23 4.45
N SER A 2 -22.19 10.24 5.34
CA SER A 2 -21.25 11.37 5.42
C SER A 2 -20.02 10.88 6.18
N ASN A 3 -19.13 10.18 5.49
CA ASN A 3 -17.72 9.90 5.82
C ASN A 3 -17.12 8.76 4.98
N CYS A 4 -17.86 8.17 4.03
CA CYS A 4 -17.35 7.12 3.16
C CYS A 4 -16.24 7.61 2.22
N ASP A 5 -16.38 8.81 1.63
CA ASP A 5 -15.36 9.42 0.78
C ASP A 5 -14.09 9.75 1.56
N GLU A 6 -14.20 10.34 2.75
CA GLU A 6 -13.07 10.56 3.65
C GLU A 6 -12.39 9.24 4.04
N THR A 7 -13.17 8.21 4.38
CA THR A 7 -12.62 6.89 4.73
C THR A 7 -11.90 6.25 3.54
N LEU A 8 -12.37 6.48 2.31
CA LEU A 8 -11.72 6.01 1.09
C LEU A 8 -10.38 6.72 0.84
N GLU A 9 -10.32 8.04 1.00
CA GLU A 9 -9.07 8.80 0.90
C GLU A 9 -8.06 8.36 1.99
N GLU A 10 -8.53 8.20 3.21
CA GLU A 10 -7.71 7.68 4.32
C GLU A 10 -7.25 6.25 4.03
N LEU A 11 -8.10 5.39 3.46
CA LEU A 11 -7.74 4.05 3.08
C LEU A 11 -6.65 4.03 1.99
N GLN A 12 -6.74 4.91 1.00
CA GLN A 12 -5.71 5.04 -0.03
C GLN A 12 -4.36 5.47 0.57
N ARG A 13 -4.35 6.50 1.43
CA ARG A 13 -3.13 6.92 2.15
C ARG A 13 -2.56 5.81 3.01
N PHE A 14 -3.41 4.98 3.62
CA PHE A 14 -2.98 3.79 4.36
C PHE A 14 -2.30 2.76 3.46
N LEU A 15 -2.86 2.51 2.28
CA LEU A 15 -2.29 1.59 1.30
C LEU A 15 -0.93 2.09 0.78
N ASP A 16 -0.76 3.40 0.63
CA ASP A 16 0.50 4.02 0.20
C ASP A 16 1.54 4.17 1.34
N LYS A 17 1.22 3.69 2.55
CA LYS A 17 2.02 3.86 3.80
C LYS A 17 2.24 5.32 4.22
N GLU A 18 1.39 6.23 3.77
CA GLU A 18 1.44 7.66 4.10
C GLU A 18 0.48 8.05 5.25
N LEU A 19 -0.12 7.06 5.92
CA LEU A 19 -1.09 7.33 6.99
C LEU A 19 -0.41 7.54 8.34
N PRO A 20 -0.76 8.62 9.08
CA PRO A 20 -0.36 8.76 10.48
C PRO A 20 -1.06 7.72 11.36
N ASP A 21 -0.35 7.19 12.36
CA ASP A 21 -0.76 6.07 13.24
C ASP A 21 -2.14 6.27 13.92
N GLY A 22 -2.58 7.53 14.10
CA GLY A 22 -3.85 7.86 14.75
C GLY A 22 -5.12 7.66 13.90
N MET A 23 -5.01 7.59 12.56
CA MET A 23 -6.20 7.47 11.70
C MET A 23 -6.66 6.03 11.47
N LEU A 24 -5.81 5.06 11.75
CA LEU A 24 -6.10 3.63 11.58
C LEU A 24 -7.33 3.19 12.40
N GLN A 25 -7.51 3.78 13.59
CA GLN A 25 -8.65 3.50 14.46
C GLN A 25 -9.96 4.11 13.96
N SER A 26 -9.91 5.27 13.28
CA SER A 26 -11.05 5.89 12.60
C SER A 26 -11.55 5.00 11.46
N ILE A 27 -10.62 4.57 10.60
CA ILE A 27 -10.91 3.66 9.48
C ILE A 27 -11.53 2.35 9.99
N GLN A 28 -10.94 1.70 11.01
CA GLN A 28 -11.50 0.46 11.57
C GLN A 28 -12.93 0.63 12.10
N THR A 29 -13.21 1.76 12.74
CA THR A 29 -14.56 2.07 13.24
C THR A 29 -15.55 2.23 12.08
N HIS A 30 -15.15 2.89 11.00
CA HIS A 30 -15.99 3.05 9.82
C HIS A 30 -16.21 1.72 9.08
N LEU A 31 -15.16 0.92 8.88
CA LEU A 31 -15.26 -0.40 8.25
C LEU A 31 -16.16 -1.36 9.05
N GLY A 32 -16.21 -1.24 10.37
CA GLY A 32 -17.13 -2.01 11.22
C GLY A 32 -18.60 -1.59 11.13
N SER A 33 -18.89 -0.38 10.66
CA SER A 33 -20.24 0.17 10.56
C SER A 33 -20.75 0.36 9.13
N CYS A 34 -19.87 0.27 8.13
CA CYS A 34 -20.17 0.49 6.71
C CYS A 34 -19.70 -0.69 5.85
N THR A 35 -20.65 -1.48 5.35
CA THR A 35 -20.38 -2.64 4.49
C THR A 35 -19.79 -2.24 3.14
N ASP A 36 -20.18 -1.10 2.57
CA ASP A 36 -19.68 -0.66 1.26
C ASP A 36 -18.17 -0.35 1.31
N CYS A 37 -17.72 0.35 2.36
CA CYS A 37 -16.30 0.63 2.57
C CYS A 37 -15.51 -0.64 2.93
N LEU A 38 -16.13 -1.59 3.64
CA LEU A 38 -15.53 -2.89 3.91
C LEU A 38 -15.26 -3.66 2.61
N GLN A 39 -16.25 -3.73 1.71
CA GLN A 39 -16.09 -4.39 0.42
C GLN A 39 -15.00 -3.73 -0.44
N ALA A 40 -14.94 -2.39 -0.44
CA ALA A 40 -13.86 -1.68 -1.14
C ALA A 40 -12.49 -2.06 -0.58
N PHE A 41 -12.34 -2.11 0.75
CA PHE A 41 -11.09 -2.52 1.39
C PHE A 41 -10.70 -3.96 1.05
N GLU A 42 -11.64 -4.91 1.09
CA GLU A 42 -11.40 -6.30 0.71
C GLU A 42 -10.91 -6.42 -0.73
N PHE A 43 -11.54 -5.69 -1.66
CA PHE A 43 -11.09 -5.62 -3.05
C PHE A 43 -9.65 -5.11 -3.18
N HIS A 44 -9.29 -4.05 -2.46
CA HIS A 44 -7.94 -3.52 -2.46
C HIS A 44 -6.91 -4.50 -1.87
N ALA A 45 -7.27 -5.25 -0.83
CA ALA A 45 -6.41 -6.27 -0.22
C ALA A 45 -6.15 -7.45 -1.18
N GLU A 46 -7.19 -7.89 -1.90
CA GLU A 46 -7.06 -8.90 -2.95
C GLU A 46 -6.21 -8.39 -4.12
N LEU A 47 -6.46 -7.16 -4.57
CA LEU A 47 -5.71 -6.54 -5.66
C LEU A 47 -4.22 -6.46 -5.33
N ARG A 48 -3.87 -6.02 -4.11
CA ARG A 48 -2.48 -5.97 -3.63
C ARG A 48 -1.85 -7.36 -3.62
N THR A 49 -2.59 -8.39 -3.21
CA THR A 49 -2.11 -9.78 -3.25
C THR A 49 -1.83 -10.24 -4.68
N VAL A 50 -2.72 -9.93 -5.62
CA VAL A 50 -2.55 -10.28 -7.04
C VAL A 50 -1.38 -9.55 -7.67
N ILE A 51 -1.23 -8.24 -7.40
CA ILE A 51 -0.10 -7.44 -7.87
C ILE A 51 1.20 -8.03 -7.31
N ALA A 52 1.28 -8.28 -6.01
CA ALA A 52 2.46 -8.88 -5.39
C ALA A 52 2.83 -10.22 -6.05
N ARG A 53 1.84 -11.10 -6.27
CA ARG A 53 2.06 -12.39 -6.97
C ARG A 53 2.59 -12.20 -8.39
N LYS A 54 2.07 -11.24 -9.15
CA LYS A 54 2.54 -10.97 -10.52
C LYS A 54 3.95 -10.40 -10.53
N VAL A 55 4.23 -9.42 -9.67
CA VAL A 55 5.56 -8.81 -9.54
C VAL A 55 6.61 -9.82 -9.08
N LEU A 56 6.24 -10.73 -8.17
CA LEU A 56 7.13 -11.82 -7.73
C LEU A 56 7.35 -12.89 -8.81
N ALA A 57 6.39 -13.06 -9.73
CA ALA A 57 6.48 -14.03 -10.82
C ALA A 57 7.24 -13.48 -12.04
N GLU A 58 7.35 -12.17 -12.18
CA GLU A 58 8.17 -11.53 -13.20
C GLU A 58 9.63 -11.45 -12.74
N GLU A 59 10.54 -11.94 -13.58
CA GLU A 59 11.97 -11.73 -13.33
C GLU A 59 12.30 -10.25 -13.44
N MET A 60 13.06 -9.77 -12.45
CA MET A 60 13.55 -8.40 -12.44
C MET A 60 14.38 -8.15 -13.72
N PRO A 61 14.14 -7.05 -14.45
CA PRO A 61 14.87 -6.79 -15.69
C PRO A 61 16.38 -6.76 -15.43
N GLU A 62 17.14 -7.48 -16.26
CA GLU A 62 18.60 -7.50 -16.16
C GLU A 62 19.17 -6.08 -16.24
N GLY A 63 20.05 -5.74 -15.29
CA GLY A 63 20.67 -4.42 -15.19
C GLY A 63 19.80 -3.31 -14.61
N LEU A 64 18.57 -3.58 -14.15
CA LEU A 64 17.78 -2.57 -13.42
C LEU A 64 18.44 -2.18 -12.10
N MET A 65 18.96 -3.16 -11.34
CA MET A 65 19.70 -2.91 -10.11
C MET A 65 20.98 -2.11 -10.35
N ASP A 66 21.69 -2.38 -11.46
CA ASP A 66 22.88 -1.62 -11.83
C ASP A 66 22.55 -0.17 -12.16
N LYS A 67 21.43 0.08 -12.86
CA LYS A 67 20.92 1.43 -13.12
C LYS A 67 20.51 2.14 -11.84
N ILE A 68 19.81 1.46 -10.92
CA ILE A 68 19.41 2.02 -9.63
C ILE A 68 20.66 2.40 -8.82
N ARG A 69 21.66 1.52 -8.72
CA ARG A 69 22.94 1.81 -8.04
C ARG A 69 23.68 2.96 -8.71
N SER A 70 23.63 3.08 -10.04
CA SER A 70 24.22 4.21 -10.75
C SER A 70 23.49 5.54 -10.50
N CYS A 71 22.18 5.52 -10.24
CA CYS A 71 21.38 6.72 -10.01
C CYS A 71 21.46 7.20 -8.54
N PHE A 72 21.51 6.28 -7.58
CA PHE A 72 21.38 6.59 -6.15
C PHE A 72 22.64 6.31 -5.33
N GLY A 73 23.71 5.75 -5.92
CA GLY A 73 24.90 5.32 -5.18
C GLY A 73 24.66 4.09 -4.31
N ASP A 74 25.68 3.64 -3.55
CA ASP A 74 25.55 2.52 -2.59
C ASP A 74 24.77 2.88 -1.30
N GLU A 75 24.21 4.10 -1.21
CA GLU A 75 23.41 4.60 -0.07
C GLU A 75 22.11 3.82 0.17
N LEU A 76 21.72 2.91 -0.73
CA LEU A 76 20.55 2.02 -0.57
C LEU A 76 20.88 0.68 0.10
N THR A 77 22.16 0.41 0.41
CA THR A 77 22.60 -0.86 1.02
C THR A 77 22.91 -0.79 2.51
N GLU A 78 22.82 0.40 3.10
CA GLU A 78 23.04 0.57 4.55
C GLU A 78 21.71 0.44 5.30
N ASP A 79 21.64 -0.64 6.09
CA ASP A 79 20.70 -0.94 7.18
C ASP A 79 19.26 -1.33 6.83
N MET A 80 19.02 -2.65 6.85
CA MET A 80 17.86 -3.17 7.58
C MET A 80 18.27 -4.47 8.32
N PRO A 81 18.26 -4.51 9.67
CA PRO A 81 18.42 -5.74 10.43
C PRO A 81 17.25 -6.72 10.24
#